data_AF-A0A8G1X8P2-F1
#
_entry.id   AF-A0A8G1X8P2-F1
#
_cell.length_a   1.000
_cell.length_b   1.000
_cell.length_c   1.000
_cell.angle_alpha   90.00
_cell.angle_beta   90.00
_cell.angle_gamma   90.00
#
_symmetry.space_group_name_H-M   'P 1'
#
loop_
_entity.id
_entity.type
_entity.pdbx_description
1 polymer ?
#
loop_
_entity_poly.entity_id
_entity_poly.type
_entity_poly.pdbx_seq_one_letter_code
_entity_poly.pdbx_strand_id
1 'polypeptide(L)' 'MRGTRTVNVGTGSGPDADAQAAAARRVRFGALPERPAPADLVGERPVPPPHRTAPADDPDSRAARFSCLAADLGL' A
#
# COMPACT_ATOMS: atom_id res chain seq x y z
N MET A 1 -3.79 36.46 21.16
CA MET A 1 -2.99 35.30 21.64
C MET A 1 -2.95 34.25 20.53
N ARG A 2 -1.83 34.11 19.81
CA ARG A 2 -1.67 33.12 18.74
C ARG A 2 -1.21 31.80 19.37
N GLY A 3 -2.11 30.83 19.43
CA GLY A 3 -1.78 29.47 19.88
C GLY A 3 -0.96 28.75 18.82
N THR A 4 0.23 28.31 19.19
CA THR A 4 1.09 27.45 18.38
C THR A 4 0.44 26.08 18.22
N ARG A 5 -0.03 25.77 17.02
CA ARG A 5 -0.52 24.44 16.65
C ARG A 5 0.70 23.56 16.38
N THR A 6 0.99 22.63 17.27
CA THR A 6 1.93 21.53 17.01
C THR A 6 1.31 20.64 15.94
N VAL A 7 1.94 20.59 14.77
CA VAL A 7 1.68 19.57 13.77
C VAL A 7 2.16 18.24 14.33
N ASN A 8 1.25 17.30 14.54
CA ASN A 8 1.61 15.91 14.81
C ASN A 8 2.35 15.39 13.58
N VAL A 9 3.66 15.21 13.70
CA VAL A 9 4.45 14.45 12.75
C VAL A 9 3.87 13.04 12.74
N GLY A 10 3.32 12.65 11.59
CA GLY A 10 2.79 11.31 11.37
C GLY A 10 3.79 10.28 11.85
N THR A 11 3.32 9.37 12.70
CA THR A 11 4.09 8.22 13.17
C THR A 11 4.39 7.33 11.97
N GLY A 12 5.46 7.63 11.25
CA GLY A 12 6.16 6.60 10.48
C GLY A 12 6.60 5.54 11.48
N SER A 13 6.18 4.29 11.28
CA SER A 13 6.64 3.19 12.12
C SER A 13 8.15 3.17 12.09
N GLY A 14 8.76 3.40 13.25
CA GLY A 14 10.18 3.18 13.44
C GLY A 14 10.48 1.67 13.40
N PRO A 15 11.75 1.28 13.24
CA PRO A 15 12.15 -0.13 13.19
C PRO A 15 11.67 -0.92 14.42
N ASP A 16 11.60 -0.28 15.59
CA ASP A 16 11.11 -0.89 16.83
C ASP A 16 9.60 -1.15 16.80
N ALA A 17 8.82 -0.24 16.21
CA ALA A 17 7.38 -0.41 16.03
C ALA A 17 7.07 -1.53 15.04
N ASP A 18 7.86 -1.63 13.96
CA ASP A 18 7.76 -2.71 12.98
C ASP A 18 8.13 -4.07 13.57
N ALA A 19 9.19 -4.13 14.39
CA ALA A 19 9.57 -5.34 15.10
C ALA A 19 8.48 -5.81 16.08
N GLN A 20 7.88 -4.89 16.83
CA GLN A 20 6.77 -5.20 17.74
C GLN A 20 5.54 -5.70 16.98
N ALA A 21 5.19 -5.06 15.87
CA ALA A 21 4.09 -5.51 15.01
C ALA A 21 4.39 -6.89 14.40
N ALA A 22 5.64 -7.15 13.99
CA ALA A 22 6.06 -8.46 13.49
C ALA A 22 5.96 -9.55 14.57
N ALA A 23 6.37 -9.26 15.80
CA ALA A 23 6.24 -10.18 16.93
C ALA A 23 4.76 -10.53 17.21
N ALA A 24 3.88 -9.52 17.24
CA ALA A 24 2.45 -9.74 17.43
C ALA A 24 1.83 -10.63 16.31
N ARG A 25 2.25 -10.42 15.05
CA ARG A 25 1.83 -11.29 13.94
C ARG A 25 2.32 -12.72 14.11
N ARG A 26 3.57 -12.94 14.54
CA ARG A 26 4.12 -14.29 14.77
C ARG A 26 3.39 -15.04 15.87
N VAL A 27 2.99 -14.35 16.94
CA VAL A 27 2.17 -14.96 18.00
C VAL A 27 0.81 -15.37 17.45
N ARG A 28 0.19 -14.54 16.60
CA ARG A 28 -1.14 -14.78 16.05
C ARG A 28 -1.18 -15.81 14.93
N PHE A 29 -0.15 -15.84 14.07
CA PHE A 29 -0.15 -16.58 12.81
C PHE A 29 0.99 -17.60 12.69
N GLY A 30 1.91 -17.66 13.66
CA GLY A 30 3.08 -18.53 13.61
C GLY A 30 4.22 -17.98 12.76
N ALA A 31 5.14 -18.86 12.38
CA ALA A 31 6.25 -18.52 11.51
C ALA A 31 5.80 -18.36 10.05
N LEU A 32 6.48 -17.49 9.31
CA LEU A 32 6.29 -17.41 7.87
C LEU A 32 6.81 -18.70 7.23
N PRO A 33 6.04 -19.36 6.34
CA PRO A 33 6.53 -20.51 5.59
C PRO A 33 7.77 -20.16 4.76
N GLU A 34 8.57 -21.19 4.44
CA GLU A 34 9.68 -21.02 3.51
C GLU A 34 9.16 -20.56 2.14
N ARG A 35 9.91 -19.67 1.50
CA ARG A 35 9.59 -19.22 0.15
C ARG A 35 9.87 -20.37 -0.84
N PRO A 36 9.00 -20.62 -1.82
CA PRO A 36 9.28 -21.55 -2.91
C PRO A 36 10.59 -21.20 -3.61
N ALA A 37 11.30 -22.21 -4.13
CA ALA A 37 12.48 -21.96 -4.91
C ALA A 37 12.11 -21.16 -6.16
N PRO A 38 13.00 -20.28 -6.69
CA PRO A 38 12.72 -19.53 -7.91
C PRO A 38 12.30 -20.40 -9.10
N ALA A 39 12.80 -21.63 -9.17
CA ALA A 39 12.45 -22.61 -10.20
C ALA A 39 11.00 -23.11 -10.11
N ASP A 40 10.38 -23.02 -8.93
CA ASP A 40 8.99 -23.44 -8.68
C ASP A 40 7.99 -22.29 -8.82
N LEU A 41 8.48 -21.07 -9.07
CA LEU A 41 7.63 -19.91 -9.34
C LEU A 41 7.10 -19.95 -10.78
N VAL A 42 5.85 -19.51 -10.97
CA VAL A 42 5.27 -19.32 -12.30
C VAL A 42 5.64 -17.92 -12.79
N GLY A 43 6.12 -17.82 -14.04
CA GLY A 43 6.43 -16.53 -14.66
C GLY A 43 5.19 -15.65 -14.82
N GLU A 44 5.38 -14.33 -14.70
CA GLU A 44 4.30 -13.38 -14.98
C GLU A 44 3.85 -13.49 -16.44
N ARG A 45 2.54 -13.60 -16.65
CA ARG A 45 1.95 -13.53 -17.99
C ARG A 45 1.70 -12.07 -18.32
N PRO A 46 2.29 -11.51 -19.39
CA PRO A 46 1.97 -10.17 -19.83
C PRO A 46 0.47 -10.05 -20.11
N VAL A 47 -0.17 -9.02 -19.55
CA VAL A 47 -1.51 -8.65 -19.99
C VAL A 47 -1.35 -8.10 -21.41
N PRO A 48 -2.06 -8.63 -22.42
CA PRO A 48 -2.05 -8.04 -23.75
C PRO A 48 -2.42 -6.56 -23.63
N PRO A 49 -1.76 -5.66 -24.36
CA PRO A 49 -2.17 -4.26 -24.34
C PRO A 49 -3.68 -4.20 -24.60
N PRO A 50 -4.43 -3.39 -23.83
CA PRO A 50 -5.86 -3.27 -24.04
C PRO A 50 -6.12 -3.05 -25.53
N HIS A 51 -7.11 -3.76 -26.09
CA HIS A 51 -7.64 -3.40 -27.40
C HIS A 51 -7.86 -1.88 -27.41
N ARG A 52 -7.60 -1.20 -28.54
CA ARG A 52 -7.61 0.28 -28.68
C ARG A 52 -8.86 1.00 -28.11
N THR A 53 -9.88 0.25 -27.72
CA THR A 53 -11.12 0.66 -27.07
C THR A 53 -11.07 0.75 -25.55
N ALA A 54 -10.07 0.18 -24.85
CA ALA A 54 -9.88 0.46 -23.44
C ALA A 54 -9.11 1.78 -23.30
N PRO A 55 -9.63 2.75 -22.53
CA PRO A 55 -8.95 4.03 -22.36
C PRO A 55 -7.54 3.78 -21.80
N ALA A 56 -6.55 4.46 -22.40
CA ALA A 56 -5.22 4.52 -21.84
C ALA A 56 -5.29 5.05 -20.41
N ASP A 57 -4.31 4.67 -19.61
CA ASP A 57 -4.26 5.04 -18.21
C ASP A 57 -4.17 6.58 -18.07
N ASP A 58 -5.29 7.21 -17.73
CA ASP A 58 -5.40 8.66 -17.60
C ASP A 58 -5.36 9.04 -16.11
N PRO A 59 -4.24 9.62 -15.63
CA PRO A 59 -4.10 10.01 -14.22
C PRO A 59 -5.13 11.06 -13.80
N ASP A 60 -5.56 11.94 -14.70
CA ASP A 60 -6.51 13.01 -14.38
C ASP A 60 -7.91 12.42 -14.16
N SER A 61 -8.35 11.49 -15.01
CA SER A 61 -9.62 10.77 -14.77
C SER A 61 -9.61 9.96 -13.47
N ARG A 62 -8.47 9.42 -13.05
CA ARG A 62 -8.36 8.69 -11.78
C ARG A 62 -8.40 9.61 -10.58
N ALA A 63 -7.72 10.75 -10.63
CA ALA A 63 -7.77 11.76 -9.58
C ALA A 63 -9.21 12.24 -9.34
N ALA A 64 -9.99 12.45 -10.41
CA ALA A 64 -11.41 12.79 -10.30
C ALA A 64 -12.22 11.67 -9.61
N ARG A 65 -12.04 10.40 -10.01
CA ARG A 65 -12.76 9.25 -9.45
C ARG A 65 -12.46 9.00 -7.97
N PHE A 66 -11.21 9.23 -7.55
CA PHE A 66 -10.77 8.98 -6.18
C PHE A 66 -10.81 10.21 -5.27
N SER A 67 -11.25 11.37 -5.77
CA SER A 67 -11.35 12.60 -4.98
C SER A 67 -12.22 12.45 -3.73
N CYS A 68 -13.40 11.82 -3.84
CA CYS A 68 -14.27 11.56 -2.69
C CYS A 68 -13.63 10.60 -1.69
N LEU A 69 -12.97 9.55 -2.17
CA LEU A 69 -12.26 8.60 -1.32
C LEU A 69 -11.10 9.28 -0.57
N ALA A 70 -10.36 10.16 -1.25
CA ALA A 70 -9.31 10.94 -0.61
C ALA A 70 -9.88 11.85 0.49
N ALA A 71 -11.02 12.50 0.23
CA ALA A 71 -11.72 13.31 1.23
C ALA A 71 -12.20 12.47 2.43
N ASP A 72 -12.74 11.26 2.19
CA ASP A 72 -13.19 10.34 3.24
C ASP A 72 -12.02 9.83 4.11
N LEU A 73 -10.82 9.72 3.52
CA LEU A 73 -9.59 9.32 4.19
C LEU A 73 -8.80 10.50 4.79
N GLY A 74 -9.21 11.75 4.52
CA GLY A 74 -8.53 12.96 4.98
C GLY A 74 -7.17 13.23 4.34
N LEU A 75 -6.97 12.78 3.09
CA LEU A 75 -5.75 12.96 2.30
C LEU A 75 -5.78 14.23 1.44
#